data_AF-K1TEJ4-F1
#
_entry.id   AF-K1TEJ4-F1
#
_cell.length_a   1.000
_cell.length_b   1.000
_cell.length_c   1.000
_cell.angle_alpha   90.00
_cell.angle_beta   90.00
_cell.angle_gamma   90.00
#
_symmetry.space_group_name_H-M   'P 1'
#
loop_
_entity.id
_entity.type
_entity.pdbx_description
1 polymer ?
#
loop_
_entity_poly.entity_id
_entity_poly.type
_entity_poly.pdbx_seq_one_letter_code
_entity_poly.pdbx_strand_id
1 'polypeptide(L)'
;MASVHYLQERWVYKDDDGVKRRPSEHTILKFLSLLEADQMISRSKHPVTRATIIAIVNYDDYQQNNATGCNGVSNDPCNDGCNDPCTEDKNNKNIKDNREGKSGKSEKRFSPPSIEEVDSYIREKGYTVDAERFVNFYESKGWYVGKNKMKNWRAAVATWQKEDNKRNGINQQRSCDKRRGTEATATR
;
A
#
# COMPACT_ATOMS: atom_id res chain seq x y z
N MET A 1 -20.97 -6.29 24.49
CA MET A 1 -19.69 -5.55 24.52
C MET A 1 -18.62 -6.41 23.87
N ALA A 2 -17.87 -5.88 22.91
CA ALA A 2 -16.81 -6.61 22.21
C ALA A 2 -15.45 -5.99 22.51
N SER A 3 -14.45 -6.83 22.78
CA SER A 3 -13.03 -6.44 22.94
C SER A 3 -12.26 -6.69 21.64
N VAL A 4 -11.14 -6.00 21.43
CA VAL A 4 -10.27 -6.20 20.26
C VAL A 4 -9.81 -7.67 20.16
N HIS A 5 -9.47 -8.28 21.29
CA HIS A 5 -9.10 -9.71 21.34
C HIS A 5 -10.25 -10.61 20.90
N TYR A 6 -11.46 -10.32 21.38
CA TYR A 6 -12.68 -11.05 21.00
C TYR A 6 -12.97 -10.92 19.49
N LEU A 7 -12.74 -9.74 18.91
CA LEU A 7 -12.90 -9.52 17.46
C LEU A 7 -11.86 -10.31 16.67
N GLN A 8 -10.61 -10.41 17.12
CA GLN A 8 -9.59 -11.19 16.40
C GLN A 8 -9.89 -12.69 16.36
N GLU A 9 -10.46 -13.24 17.44
CA GLU A 9 -10.77 -14.68 17.52
C GLU A 9 -11.99 -15.07 16.68
N ARG A 10 -12.96 -14.16 16.53
CA ARG A 10 -14.27 -14.45 15.91
C ARG A 10 -14.49 -13.78 14.57
N TRP A 11 -13.73 -12.73 14.22
CA TRP A 11 -13.88 -12.07 12.92
C TRP A 11 -13.11 -12.85 11.86
N VAL A 12 -13.87 -13.43 10.93
CA VAL A 12 -13.36 -14.13 9.75
C VAL A 12 -13.96 -13.46 8.53
N TYR A 13 -13.12 -13.09 7.57
CA TYR A 13 -13.55 -12.60 6.26
C TYR A 13 -13.06 -13.54 5.16
N LYS A 14 -13.68 -13.50 3.99
CA LYS A 14 -13.19 -14.20 2.80
C LYS A 14 -12.39 -13.21 1.96
N ASP A 15 -11.21 -13.61 1.50
CA ASP A 15 -10.50 -12.86 0.46
C ASP A 15 -11.15 -13.10 -0.92
N ASP A 16 -10.66 -12.43 -1.95
CA ASP A 16 -11.18 -12.52 -3.32
C ASP A 16 -11.10 -13.96 -3.88
N ASP A 17 -10.18 -14.77 -3.33
CA ASP A 17 -10.02 -16.20 -3.62
C ASP A 17 -10.98 -17.09 -2.81
N GLY A 18 -11.87 -16.50 -2.00
CA GLY A 18 -12.84 -17.19 -1.15
C GLY A 18 -12.25 -17.84 0.10
N VAL A 19 -10.97 -17.64 0.39
CA VAL A 19 -10.27 -18.22 1.54
C VAL A 19 -10.62 -17.46 2.81
N LYS A 20 -10.98 -18.21 3.85
CA LYS A 20 -11.27 -17.66 5.18
C LYS A 20 -9.98 -17.16 5.83
N ARG A 21 -9.88 -15.85 6.08
CA ARG A 21 -8.77 -15.19 6.75
C ARG A 21 -9.21 -14.56 8.07
N ARG A 22 -8.26 -14.46 9.00
CA ARG A 22 -8.44 -13.71 10.26
C ARG A 22 -7.63 -12.41 10.16
N PRO A 23 -8.24 -11.25 10.44
CA PRO A 23 -7.51 -9.99 10.43
C PRO A 23 -6.52 -9.96 11.61
N SER A 24 -5.36 -9.33 11.40
CA SER A 24 -4.40 -9.11 12.49
C SER A 24 -4.93 -8.05 13.45
N GLU A 25 -4.43 -8.07 14.69
CA GLU A 25 -4.78 -7.07 15.70
C GLU A 25 -4.58 -5.64 15.19
N HIS A 26 -3.48 -5.39 14.49
CA HIS A 26 -3.18 -4.08 13.87
C HIS A 26 -4.23 -3.64 12.85
N THR A 27 -4.72 -4.58 12.03
CA THR A 27 -5.78 -4.29 11.05
C THR A 27 -7.08 -3.95 11.75
N ILE A 28 -7.42 -4.68 12.82
CA ILE A 28 -8.61 -4.42 13.64
C ILE A 28 -8.51 -3.02 14.27
N LEU A 29 -7.37 -2.67 14.87
CA LEU A 29 -7.13 -1.36 15.49
C LEU A 29 -7.19 -0.21 14.49
N LYS A 30 -6.65 -0.39 13.28
CA LYS A 30 -6.80 0.58 12.19
C LYS A 30 -8.26 0.79 11.83
N PHE A 31 -9.01 -0.29 11.65
CA PHE A 31 -10.42 -0.21 11.28
C PHE A 31 -11.25 0.48 12.36
N LEU A 32 -11.04 0.12 13.63
CA LEU A 32 -11.70 0.79 14.76
C LEU A 32 -11.33 2.29 14.85
N SER A 33 -10.10 2.66 14.47
CA SER A 33 -9.69 4.08 14.45
C SER A 33 -10.42 4.86 13.35
N LEU A 34 -10.74 4.22 12.21
CA LEU A 34 -11.55 4.84 11.15
C LEU A 34 -12.99 5.03 11.63
N LEU A 35 -13.60 4.00 12.24
CA LEU A 35 -14.97 4.09 12.76
C LEU A 35 -15.10 5.13 13.90
N GLU A 36 -14.05 5.31 14.70
CA GLU A 36 -13.98 6.38 15.70
C GLU A 36 -13.89 7.77 15.04
N ALA A 37 -13.11 7.91 13.96
CA ALA A 37 -13.03 9.15 13.20
C ALA A 37 -14.37 9.53 12.55
N ASP A 38 -15.09 8.53 12.03
CA ASP A 38 -16.43 8.70 11.45
C ASP A 38 -17.55 8.82 12.51
N GLN A 39 -17.18 8.91 13.80
CA GLN A 39 -18.10 9.02 14.94
C GLN A 39 -19.13 7.89 15.04
N MET A 40 -18.84 6.73 14.44
CA MET A 40 -19.71 5.55 14.48
C MET A 40 -19.53 4.76 15.77
N ILE A 41 -18.34 4.81 16.37
CA ILE A 41 -18.01 4.11 17.61
C ILE A 41 -17.19 4.99 18.56
N SER A 42 -17.21 4.61 19.84
CA SER A 42 -16.32 5.16 20.89
C SER A 42 -15.56 4.03 21.58
N ARG A 43 -14.28 4.26 21.88
CA ARG A 43 -13.40 3.27 22.53
C ARG A 43 -12.94 3.75 23.89
N SER A 44 -13.10 2.89 24.89
CA SER A 44 -12.68 3.14 26.26
C SER A 44 -12.02 1.91 26.89
N LYS A 45 -11.41 2.07 28.06
CA LYS A 45 -10.82 0.96 28.81
C LYS A 45 -11.78 0.56 29.93
N HIS A 46 -12.01 -0.74 30.10
CA HIS A 46 -12.74 -1.24 31.24
C HIS A 46 -11.97 -0.88 32.52
N PRO A 47 -12.60 -0.24 33.52
CA PRO A 47 -11.90 0.29 34.69
C PRO A 47 -11.18 -0.79 35.50
N VAL A 48 -11.79 -1.98 35.61
CA VAL A 48 -11.24 -3.12 36.37
C VAL A 48 -10.34 -4.02 35.52
N THR A 49 -10.82 -4.55 34.40
CA THR A 49 -10.10 -5.57 33.61
C THR A 49 -9.12 -4.99 32.58
N ARG A 50 -9.09 -3.65 32.39
CA ARG A 50 -8.33 -2.94 31.36
C ARG A 50 -8.61 -3.38 29.92
N ALA A 51 -9.64 -4.21 29.71
CA ALA A 51 -10.10 -4.64 28.40
C ALA A 51 -10.56 -3.44 27.57
N THR A 52 -10.39 -3.51 26.25
CA THR A 52 -10.91 -2.48 25.35
C THR A 52 -12.42 -2.64 25.22
N ILE A 53 -13.18 -1.60 25.53
CA ILE A 53 -14.63 -1.53 25.36
C ILE A 53 -14.91 -0.71 24.10
N ILE A 54 -15.78 -1.23 23.26
CA ILE A 54 -16.27 -0.56 22.05
C ILE A 54 -17.76 -0.30 22.24
N ALA A 55 -18.16 0.97 22.21
CA ALA A 55 -19.54 1.43 22.24
C ALA A 55 -19.94 1.93 20.85
N ILE A 56 -21.14 1.58 20.39
CA ILE A 56 -21.72 2.11 19.14
C ILE A 56 -22.37 3.44 19.48
N VAL A 57 -22.03 4.49 18.74
CA VAL A 57 -22.60 5.84 18.91
C VAL A 57 -23.75 6.00 17.92
N ASN A 58 -24.77 6.81 18.27
CA ASN A 58 -25.95 7.06 17.43
C ASN A 58 -26.70 5.79 17.01
N TYR A 59 -26.69 4.75 17.87
CA TYR A 59 -27.38 3.49 17.60
C TYR A 59 -28.88 3.71 17.32
N ASP A 60 -29.51 4.68 17.97
CA ASP A 60 -30.94 4.97 17.87
C ASP A 60 -31.38 5.39 16.45
N ASP A 61 -30.51 6.09 15.70
CA ASP A 61 -30.79 6.49 14.31
C ASP A 61 -30.78 5.28 13.36
N TYR A 62 -30.01 4.25 13.70
CA TYR A 62 -29.97 2.98 12.96
C TYR A 62 -31.03 1.98 13.44
N GLN A 63 -31.69 2.24 14.57
CA GLN A 63 -32.78 1.42 15.11
C GLN A 63 -34.17 1.91 14.70
N GLN A 64 -34.27 3.05 14.01
CA GLN A 64 -35.53 3.50 13.44
C GLN A 64 -36.02 2.48 12.41
N ASN A 65 -36.84 1.54 12.91
CA ASN A 65 -37.83 0.85 12.12
C ASN A 65 -38.56 1.93 11.35
N ASN A 66 -38.33 2.01 10.05
CA ASN A 66 -39.24 2.73 9.16
C ASN A 66 -40.53 1.91 9.01
N ALA A 67 -41.19 1.64 10.14
CA ALA A 67 -42.58 1.25 10.22
C ALA A 67 -43.42 2.53 10.14
N THR A 68 -43.32 3.26 9.03
CA THR A 68 -44.33 4.22 8.60
C THR A 68 -44.35 4.24 7.06
N GLY A 69 -45.14 3.32 6.49
CA GLY A 69 -45.94 3.61 5.31
C GLY A 69 -45.38 3.33 3.92
N CYS A 70 -45.04 2.07 3.60
CA CYS A 70 -45.13 1.60 2.20
C CYS A 70 -46.51 0.97 1.94
N ASN A 71 -47.48 1.81 1.59
CA ASN A 71 -48.66 1.37 0.84
C ASN A 71 -48.60 2.01 -0.54
N GLY A 72 -48.29 1.21 -1.56
CA GLY A 72 -48.21 1.70 -2.94
C GLY A 72 -47.50 0.73 -3.87
N VAL A 73 -48.08 -0.46 -4.00
CA VAL A 73 -47.97 -1.43 -5.10
C VAL A 73 -47.22 -0.93 -6.35
N SER A 74 -46.14 -1.61 -6.71
CA SER A 74 -45.87 -2.00 -8.09
C SER A 74 -45.17 -3.36 -8.06
N ASN A 75 -45.90 -4.36 -8.56
CA ASN A 75 -45.47 -5.74 -8.66
C ASN A 75 -44.51 -5.85 -9.85
N ASP A 76 -43.26 -6.25 -9.61
CA ASP A 76 -42.42 -6.83 -10.67
C ASP A 76 -41.65 -8.02 -10.08
N PRO A 77 -42.05 -9.26 -10.40
CA PRO A 77 -41.32 -10.45 -9.98
C PRO A 77 -40.33 -10.84 -11.08
N CYS A 78 -39.03 -10.73 -10.81
CA CYS A 78 -38.02 -11.41 -11.62
C CYS A 78 -37.19 -12.31 -10.71
N ASN A 79 -37.79 -13.43 -10.31
CA ASN A 79 -37.06 -14.66 -10.08
C ASN A 79 -36.85 -15.31 -11.45
N ASP A 80 -35.62 -15.39 -11.95
CA ASP A 80 -35.17 -16.54 -12.73
C ASP A 80 -33.64 -16.49 -12.95
N GLY A 81 -33.02 -17.65 -12.76
CA GLY A 81 -31.58 -17.82 -12.85
C GLY A 81 -31.07 -17.84 -14.29
N CYS A 82 -29.90 -17.25 -14.48
CA CYS A 82 -29.10 -17.42 -15.69
C CYS A 82 -27.72 -17.93 -15.28
N ASN A 83 -27.54 -19.25 -15.35
CA ASN A 83 -26.23 -19.86 -15.56
C ASN A 83 -25.91 -19.81 -17.07
N ASP A 84 -24.62 -19.93 -17.37
CA ASP A 84 -23.98 -20.20 -18.68
C ASP A 84 -23.39 -19.01 -19.48
N PRO A 85 -22.28 -19.24 -20.24
CA PRO A 85 -20.99 -18.60 -19.96
C PRO A 85 -20.32 -17.95 -21.20
N CYS A 86 -19.13 -17.34 -20.97
CA CYS A 86 -18.13 -16.88 -21.96
C CYS A 86 -18.55 -15.62 -22.77
N THR A 87 -17.67 -14.72 -23.21
CA THR A 87 -16.33 -14.88 -23.78
C THR A 87 -15.46 -13.63 -23.59
N GLU A 88 -14.16 -13.83 -23.72
CA GLU A 88 -13.07 -12.85 -23.84
C GLU A 88 -13.39 -11.66 -24.76
N ASP A 89 -12.97 -10.46 -24.35
CA ASP A 89 -12.63 -9.40 -25.30
C ASP A 89 -11.45 -8.58 -24.79
N LYS A 90 -10.38 -8.57 -25.59
CA LYS A 90 -9.22 -7.71 -25.41
C LYS A 90 -9.61 -6.30 -25.85
N ASN A 91 -9.58 -5.32 -24.95
CA ASN A 91 -9.42 -3.94 -25.41
C ASN A 91 -8.55 -3.09 -24.49
N ASN A 92 -7.34 -2.88 -24.98
CA ASN A 92 -6.37 -1.88 -24.57
C ASN A 92 -6.94 -0.47 -24.71
N LYS A 93 -7.13 0.26 -23.61
CA LYS A 93 -7.14 1.73 -23.62
C LYS A 93 -6.44 2.32 -22.40
N ASN A 94 -5.26 2.86 -22.66
CA ASN A 94 -4.67 4.03 -22.00
C ASN A 94 -5.74 5.00 -21.49
N ILE A 95 -5.78 5.25 -20.18
CA ILE A 95 -6.42 6.43 -19.62
C ILE A 95 -5.44 7.08 -18.65
N LYS A 96 -4.79 8.14 -19.14
CA LYS A 96 -4.36 9.28 -18.34
C LYS A 96 -5.60 9.80 -17.62
N ASP A 97 -5.61 9.84 -16.29
CA ASP A 97 -6.55 10.70 -15.58
C ASP A 97 -5.75 11.67 -14.70
N ASN A 98 -5.59 12.87 -15.25
CA ASN A 98 -5.19 14.07 -14.55
C ASN A 98 -6.46 14.64 -13.92
N ARG A 99 -6.60 14.51 -12.59
CA ARG A 99 -7.61 15.26 -11.83
C ARG A 99 -6.96 15.96 -10.65
N GLU A 100 -6.68 17.24 -10.87
CA GLU A 100 -6.78 18.24 -9.81
C GLU A 100 -8.19 18.21 -9.22
N GLY A 101 -8.27 17.99 -7.90
CA GLY A 101 -9.51 18.03 -7.14
C GLY A 101 -9.18 18.04 -5.65
N LYS A 102 -9.47 19.16 -5.00
CA LYS A 102 -9.09 19.52 -3.63
C LYS A 102 -9.70 18.62 -2.55
N SER A 103 -9.02 18.68 -1.40
CA SER A 103 -9.45 18.42 -0.01
C SER A 103 -9.72 16.98 0.42
N GLY A 104 -8.74 16.46 1.17
CA GLY A 104 -8.87 15.37 2.12
C GLY A 104 -7.47 14.90 2.48
N LYS A 105 -7.00 15.14 3.71
CA LYS A 105 -5.71 14.61 4.22
C LYS A 105 -5.80 13.09 4.38
N SER A 106 -5.97 12.38 3.28
CA SER A 106 -5.54 10.98 3.19
C SER A 106 -4.02 10.99 3.17
N GLU A 107 -3.37 10.11 3.93
CA GLU A 107 -1.93 9.86 3.76
C GLU A 107 -1.68 9.70 2.27
N LYS A 108 -0.85 10.59 1.70
CA LYS A 108 -0.59 10.65 0.25
C LYS A 108 -0.25 9.24 -0.21
N ARG A 109 -1.18 8.59 -0.91
CA ARG A 109 -0.90 7.33 -1.59
C ARG A 109 0.35 7.57 -2.42
N PHE A 110 1.28 6.65 -2.35
CA PHE A 110 2.55 6.80 -3.05
C PHE A 110 2.28 6.98 -4.54
N SER A 111 2.45 8.22 -5.01
CA SER A 111 2.45 8.54 -6.43
C SER A 111 3.88 8.36 -6.93
N PRO A 112 4.09 7.55 -7.97
CA PRO A 112 5.40 7.45 -8.58
C PRO A 112 5.80 8.83 -9.12
N PRO A 113 7.02 9.32 -8.81
CA PRO A 113 7.48 10.61 -9.30
C PRO A 113 7.71 10.59 -10.81
N SER A 114 7.59 11.76 -11.45
CA SER A 114 8.05 11.93 -12.83
C SER A 114 9.57 12.01 -12.89
N ILE A 115 10.14 11.75 -14.08
CA ILE A 115 11.59 11.89 -14.32
C ILE A 115 12.06 13.32 -14.00
N GLU A 116 11.26 14.33 -14.35
CA GLU A 116 11.55 15.75 -14.09
C GLU A 116 11.58 16.08 -12.59
N GLU A 117 10.67 15.50 -11.79
CA GLU A 117 10.67 15.68 -10.33
C GLU A 117 11.91 15.07 -9.69
N VAL A 118 12.33 13.90 -10.18
CA VAL A 118 13.55 13.22 -9.71
C VAL A 118 14.80 14.00 -10.11
N ASP A 119 14.89 14.44 -11.36
CA ASP A 119 16.01 15.23 -11.88
C ASP A 119 16.15 16.57 -11.15
N SER A 120 15.03 17.27 -10.91
CA SER A 120 15.03 18.51 -10.13
C SER A 120 15.57 18.30 -8.72
N TYR A 121 15.16 17.21 -8.06
CA TYR A 121 15.63 16.87 -6.71
C TYR A 121 17.12 16.48 -6.68
N ILE A 122 17.59 15.75 -7.70
CA ILE A 122 19.00 15.37 -7.85
C ILE A 122 19.86 16.62 -8.03
N ARG A 123 19.45 17.55 -8.89
CA ARG A 123 20.12 18.83 -9.12
C ARG A 123 20.14 19.70 -7.87
N GLU A 124 19.01 19.81 -7.16
CA GLU A 124 18.90 20.55 -5.90
C GLU A 124 19.89 20.03 -4.84
N LYS A 125 20.07 18.70 -4.78
CA LYS A 125 20.97 18.06 -3.82
C LYS A 125 22.41 17.91 -4.30
N GLY A 126 22.71 18.25 -5.56
CA GLY A 126 24.03 18.04 -6.16
C GLY A 126 24.41 16.56 -6.26
N TYR A 127 23.43 15.67 -6.46
CA TYR A 127 23.68 14.25 -6.68
C TYR A 127 24.08 13.99 -8.13
N THR A 128 24.84 12.91 -8.36
CA THR A 128 25.33 12.49 -9.69
C THR A 128 24.55 11.30 -10.24
N VAL A 129 23.42 10.96 -9.60
CA VAL A 129 22.55 9.87 -10.05
C VAL A 129 21.84 10.26 -11.34
N ASP A 130 21.76 9.32 -12.28
CA ASP A 130 20.92 9.47 -13.48
C ASP A 130 19.43 9.25 -13.12
N ALA A 131 18.61 10.28 -13.36
CA ALA A 131 17.18 10.29 -13.04
C ALA A 131 16.40 9.25 -13.84
N GLU A 132 16.69 9.09 -15.14
CA GLU A 132 16.00 8.14 -16.02
C GLU A 132 16.25 6.71 -15.56
N ARG A 133 17.52 6.38 -15.29
CA ARG A 133 17.93 5.08 -14.77
C ARG A 133 17.26 4.75 -13.43
N PHE A 134 17.14 5.74 -12.55
CA PHE A 134 16.46 5.57 -11.26
C PHE A 134 14.97 5.26 -11.44
N VAL A 135 14.26 6.05 -12.25
CA VAL A 135 12.82 5.87 -12.49
C VAL A 135 12.55 4.54 -13.18
N ASN A 136 13.24 4.23 -14.27
CA ASN A 136 13.04 2.98 -15.02
C ASN A 136 13.27 1.73 -14.15
N PHE A 137 14.26 1.77 -13.25
CA PHE A 137 14.54 0.67 -12.33
C PHE A 137 13.41 0.42 -11.34
N TYR A 138 12.81 1.47 -10.77
CA TYR A 138 11.72 1.30 -9.82
C TYR A 138 10.37 1.12 -10.49
N GLU A 139 10.16 1.69 -11.68
CA GLU A 139 8.97 1.48 -12.49
C GLU A 139 8.84 0.02 -12.91
N SER A 140 9.91 -0.60 -13.44
CA SER A 140 9.93 -2.04 -13.76
C SER A 140 9.69 -2.96 -12.56
N LYS A 141 9.92 -2.46 -11.34
CA LYS A 141 9.65 -3.16 -10.08
C LYS A 141 8.30 -2.81 -9.46
N GLY A 142 7.47 -2.01 -10.12
CA GLY A 142 6.20 -1.53 -9.56
C GLY A 142 6.37 -0.69 -8.29
N TRP A 143 7.51 -0.03 -8.13
CA TRP A 143 7.92 0.75 -6.96
C TRP A 143 8.01 -0.04 -5.66
N TYR A 144 8.41 -1.31 -5.72
CA TYR A 144 8.68 -2.13 -4.53
C TYR A 144 10.12 -2.00 -4.03
N VAL A 145 10.28 -2.02 -2.71
CA VAL A 145 11.55 -2.16 -1.99
C VAL A 145 11.43 -3.36 -1.07
N GLY A 146 12.06 -4.47 -1.44
CA GLY A 146 11.85 -5.75 -0.77
C GLY A 146 10.41 -6.24 -0.95
N LYS A 147 9.73 -6.54 0.15
CA LYS A 147 8.34 -7.04 0.15
C LYS A 147 7.28 -5.93 0.14
N ASN A 148 7.68 -4.67 0.37
CA ASN A 148 6.75 -3.56 0.59
C ASN A 148 6.86 -2.53 -0.53
N LYS A 149 5.76 -1.84 -0.82
CA LYS A 149 5.77 -0.69 -1.74
C LYS A 149 6.56 0.47 -1.14
N MET A 150 7.35 1.15 -1.97
CA MET A 150 8.13 2.31 -1.60
C MET A 150 7.20 3.44 -1.11
N LYS A 151 7.62 4.14 -0.06
CA LYS A 151 6.90 5.29 0.50
C LYS A 151 7.55 6.63 0.18
N ASN A 152 8.88 6.66 0.11
CA ASN A 152 9.67 7.88 -0.07
C ASN A 152 10.78 7.65 -1.09
N TRP A 153 10.56 8.05 -2.35
CA TRP A 153 11.54 7.89 -3.42
C TRP A 153 12.78 8.77 -3.22
N ARG A 154 12.63 9.95 -2.60
CA ARG A 154 13.75 10.85 -2.26
C ARG A 154 14.82 10.20 -1.39
N ALA A 155 14.39 9.36 -0.44
CA ALA A 155 15.31 8.59 0.41
C ALA A 155 16.03 7.50 -0.39
N ALA A 156 15.35 6.89 -1.36
CA ALA A 156 15.96 5.91 -2.26
C ALA A 156 17.02 6.54 -3.18
N VAL A 157 16.79 7.76 -3.69
CA VAL A 157 17.78 8.52 -4.47
C VAL A 157 19.05 8.76 -3.66
N ALA A 158 18.93 9.16 -2.39
CA ALA A 158 20.08 9.38 -1.51
C ALA A 158 20.90 8.08 -1.28
N THR A 159 20.22 6.93 -1.18
CA THR A 159 20.89 5.63 -1.08
C THR A 159 21.57 5.25 -2.40
N TRP A 160 20.91 5.49 -3.54
CA TRP A 160 21.49 5.27 -4.87
C TRP A 160 22.78 6.07 -5.08
N GLN A 161 22.81 7.34 -4.66
CA GLN A 161 24.03 8.15 -4.71
C GLN A 161 25.19 7.50 -3.94
N LYS A 162 24.92 6.99 -2.72
CA LYS A 162 25.94 6.32 -1.90
C LYS A 162 26.44 5.03 -2.56
N GLU A 163 25.54 4.26 -3.17
CA GLU A 163 25.91 3.04 -3.87
C GLU A 163 26.70 3.29 -5.15
N ASP A 164 26.33 4.29 -5.94
CA ASP A 164 27.01 4.64 -7.19
C ASP A 164 28.46 5.10 -6.90
N ASN A 165 28.64 5.95 -5.88
CA ASN A 165 29.96 6.34 -5.38
C ASN A 165 30.80 5.14 -4.92
N LYS A 166 30.19 4.16 -4.23
CA LYS A 166 30.88 2.95 -3.78
C LYS A 166 31.29 2.06 -4.95
N ARG A 167 30.43 1.91 -5.97
CA ARG A 167 30.74 1.13 -7.17
C ARG A 167 31.85 1.78 -8.00
N ASN A 168 31.83 3.11 -8.12
CA ASN A 168 32.85 3.87 -8.86
C ASN A 168 34.21 3.87 -8.12
N GLY A 169 34.21 3.82 -6.78
CA GLY A 169 35.44 3.68 -5.98
C GLY A 169 36.06 2.28 -6.01
N ILE A 170 35.25 1.21 -5.96
CA ILE A 170 35.76 -0.18 -5.93
C ILE A 170 36.35 -0.62 -7.27
N ASN A 171 35.89 -0.05 -8.39
CA ASN A 171 36.36 -0.45 -9.71
C ASN A 171 37.80 0.02 -10.01
N GLN A 172 38.31 1.04 -9.30
CA GLN A 172 39.70 1.49 -9.45
C GLN A 172 40.71 0.57 -8.75
N GLN A 173 40.35 -0.09 -7.64
CA GLN A 173 41.25 -1.03 -6.94
C GLN A 173 41.36 -2.40 -7.59
N ARG A 174 40.37 -2.82 -8.41
CA ARG A 174 40.44 -4.11 -9.11
C ARG A 174 41.34 -4.11 -10.35
N SER A 175 41.71 -2.92 -10.86
CA SER A 175 42.59 -2.80 -12.03
C SER A 175 44.09 -2.87 -11.65
N CYS A 176 44.48 -2.53 -10.42
CA CYS A 176 45.89 -2.53 -10.01
C CYS A 176 46.44 -3.89 -9.54
N ASP A 177 45.59 -4.85 -9.15
CA ASP A 177 46.04 -6.15 -8.64
C ASP A 177 46.31 -7.23 -9.70
N LYS A 178 46.04 -6.97 -10.99
CA LYS A 178 46.23 -7.99 -12.04
C LYS A 178 47.63 -7.98 -12.70
N ARG A 179 48.60 -7.22 -12.16
CA ARG A 179 49.99 -7.15 -12.68
C ARG A 179 51.08 -7.67 -11.73
N ARG A 180 50.75 -8.29 -10.58
CA ARG A 180 51.74 -8.79 -9.59
C ARG A 180 51.70 -10.30 -9.40
N GLY A 181 51.75 -11.08 -10.48
CA GLY A 181 51.62 -12.54 -10.36
C GLY A 181 52.16 -13.36 -11.52
N THR A 182 53.33 -13.02 -12.07
CA THR A 182 54.11 -13.94 -12.91
C THR A 182 55.62 -13.68 -12.75
N GLU A 183 56.19 -13.97 -11.59
CA GLU A 183 57.66 -14.10 -11.47
C GLU A 183 58.02 -14.90 -10.20
N ALA A 184 58.25 -16.20 -10.39
CA ALA A 184 58.95 -17.18 -9.54
C ALA A 184 58.48 -18.56 -10.03
N THR A 185 59.29 -19.54 -10.43
CA THR A 185 60.68 -19.85 -10.06
C THR A 185 61.20 -20.80 -11.13
N ALA A 186 62.29 -20.47 -11.81
CA ALA A 186 63.10 -21.44 -12.55
C ALA A 186 64.41 -21.58 -11.76
N THR A 187 64.63 -22.74 -11.15
CA THR A 187 65.93 -23.08 -10.57
C THR A 187 66.29 -24.49 -11.01
N ARG A 188 67.38 -24.48 -11.78
CA ARG A 188 68.31 -25.50 -12.29
C ARG A 188 68.20 -26.93 -11.78
#